data_AF-A0A1E7JG13-F1
#
_entry.id   AF-A0A1E7JG13-F1
#
_cell.length_a   1.000
_cell.length_b   1.000
_cell.length_c   1.000
_cell.angle_alpha   90.00
_cell.angle_beta   90.00
_cell.angle_gamma   90.00
#
_symmetry.space_group_name_H-M   'P 1'
#
loop_
_entity.id
_entity.type
_entity.pdbx_description
1 polymer ?
#
loop_
_entity_poly.entity_id
_entity_poly.type
_entity_poly.pdbx_seq_one_letter_code
_entity_poly.pdbx_strand_id
1 'polypeptide(L)'
;MGSPVRASRSRPLVAAVRNGERVEEATVLGCEVAFRLAAVLGVRPETLSVLAAALAGSTEPAGALRALGLAATQSTTVDGNPGEEKEITVLRTALAAADGAEAALLGERGFTAPGQPVEGRRGLLALLAPGADPQELVRDLGTRWHAEAVV
;
A
#
# COMPACT_ATOMS: atom_id res chain seq x y z
N MET A 1 -11.21 -12.36 -46.14
CA MET A 1 -10.54 -11.30 -45.33
C MET A 1 -11.26 -11.23 -43.99
N GLY A 2 -10.79 -11.97 -42.99
CA GLY A 2 -11.30 -11.93 -41.61
C GLY A 2 -10.10 -11.90 -40.69
N SER A 3 -9.86 -10.75 -40.08
CA SER A 3 -8.76 -10.56 -39.13
C SER A 3 -9.09 -11.29 -37.82
N PRO A 4 -8.22 -12.13 -37.25
CA PRO A 4 -8.50 -12.77 -35.98
C PRO A 4 -8.37 -11.73 -34.86
N VAL A 5 -9.47 -11.51 -34.15
CA VAL A 5 -9.52 -10.78 -32.88
C VAL A 5 -8.48 -11.41 -31.94
N ARG A 6 -7.45 -10.64 -31.58
CA ARG A 6 -6.48 -11.04 -30.56
C ARG A 6 -7.23 -11.20 -29.24
N ALA A 7 -7.42 -12.44 -28.81
CA ALA A 7 -7.81 -12.75 -27.45
C ALA A 7 -6.76 -12.17 -26.50
N SER A 8 -7.11 -11.09 -25.82
CA SER A 8 -6.34 -10.53 -24.71
C SER A 8 -6.25 -11.60 -23.64
N ARG A 9 -5.11 -12.30 -23.59
CA ARG A 9 -4.79 -13.21 -22.49
C ARG A 9 -4.53 -12.33 -21.28
N SER A 10 -5.48 -12.28 -20.35
CA SER A 10 -5.29 -11.76 -19.01
C SER A 10 -4.18 -12.58 -18.33
N ARG A 11 -2.93 -12.16 -18.52
CA ARG A 11 -1.82 -12.63 -17.70
C ARG A 11 -2.19 -12.35 -16.24
N PRO A 12 -2.01 -13.30 -15.30
CA PRO A 12 -2.22 -13.01 -13.90
C PRO A 12 -1.35 -11.82 -13.51
N LEU A 13 -1.99 -10.78 -12.95
CA LEU A 13 -1.41 -9.50 -12.53
C LEU A 13 -0.05 -9.68 -11.83
N VAL A 14 -0.01 -10.71 -11.01
CA VAL A 14 1.09 -11.29 -10.23
C VAL A 14 2.42 -11.41 -11.01
N ALA A 15 2.40 -12.00 -12.21
CA ALA A 15 3.62 -12.31 -12.96
C ALA A 15 4.20 -11.06 -13.66
N ALA A 16 3.34 -10.11 -14.01
CA ALA A 16 3.73 -8.86 -14.64
C ALA A 16 4.37 -7.88 -13.65
N VAL A 17 3.89 -7.84 -12.40
CA VAL A 17 4.48 -7.03 -11.31
C VAL A 17 5.90 -7.51 -11.00
N ARG A 18 6.12 -8.83 -10.91
CA ARG A 18 7.46 -9.43 -10.67
C ARG A 18 8.51 -9.12 -11.75
N ASN A 19 8.09 -8.89 -13.00
CA ASN A 19 8.98 -8.61 -14.13
C ASN A 19 9.11 -7.11 -14.46
N GLY A 20 8.51 -6.24 -13.65
CA GLY A 20 8.51 -4.81 -13.90
C GLY A 20 7.63 -4.34 -15.05
N GLU A 21 6.83 -5.21 -15.68
CA GLU A 21 5.93 -4.85 -16.78
C GLU A 21 4.75 -3.96 -16.33
N ARG A 22 4.49 -3.87 -15.02
CA ARG A 22 3.38 -3.10 -14.41
C ARG A 22 3.78 -2.37 -13.13
N VAL A 23 5.05 -1.93 -13.00
CA VAL A 23 5.52 -1.23 -11.79
C VAL A 23 4.67 0.01 -11.52
N GLU A 24 4.39 0.82 -12.54
CA GLU A 24 3.59 2.05 -12.40
C GLU A 24 2.20 1.76 -11.82
N GLU A 25 1.51 0.75 -12.35
CA GLU A 25 0.17 0.34 -11.87
C GLU A 25 0.24 -0.16 -10.41
N ALA A 26 1.22 -0.99 -10.08
CA ALA A 26 1.41 -1.49 -8.72
C ALA A 26 1.74 -0.36 -7.73
N THR A 27 2.58 0.61 -8.15
CA THR A 27 2.90 1.80 -7.36
C THR A 27 1.66 2.66 -7.14
N VAL A 28 0.88 2.95 -8.18
CA VAL A 28 -0.36 3.74 -8.06
C VAL A 28 -1.36 3.06 -7.13
N LEU A 29 -1.56 1.74 -7.26
CA LEU A 29 -2.45 0.99 -6.37
C LEU A 29 -1.97 1.00 -4.91
N GLY A 30 -0.66 0.83 -4.69
CA GLY A 30 -0.07 0.92 -3.36
C GLY A 30 -0.25 2.31 -2.73
N CYS A 31 0.04 3.36 -3.50
CA CYS A 31 -0.20 4.74 -3.09
C CYS A 31 -1.69 4.98 -2.80
N GLU A 32 -2.60 4.54 -3.64
CA GLU A 32 -4.04 4.74 -3.45
C GLU A 32 -4.53 4.20 -2.10
N VAL A 33 -4.11 2.98 -1.75
CA VAL A 33 -4.46 2.39 -0.45
C VAL A 33 -3.87 3.20 0.71
N ALA A 34 -2.59 3.60 0.61
CA ALA A 34 -1.95 4.42 1.63
C ALA A 34 -2.63 5.80 1.79
N PHE A 35 -3.03 6.44 0.70
CA PHE A 35 -3.69 7.75 0.70
C PHE A 35 -5.09 7.69 1.31
N ARG A 36 -5.85 6.64 1.00
CA ARG A 36 -7.17 6.39 1.61
C ARG A 36 -7.05 6.14 3.10
N LEU A 37 -6.09 5.31 3.52
CA LEU A 37 -5.80 5.08 4.93
C LEU A 37 -5.38 6.38 5.63
N ALA A 38 -4.49 7.16 5.02
CA ALA A 38 -4.02 8.42 5.58
C ALA A 38 -5.18 9.41 5.78
N ALA A 39 -6.08 9.51 4.81
CA ALA A 39 -7.27 10.36 4.90
C ALA A 39 -8.19 9.95 6.07
N VAL A 40 -8.42 8.65 6.27
CA VAL A 40 -9.23 8.15 7.39
C VAL A 40 -8.52 8.32 8.74
N LEU A 41 -7.19 8.15 8.77
CA LEU A 41 -6.38 8.31 9.98
C LEU A 41 -6.09 9.78 10.33
N GLY A 42 -6.36 10.72 9.43
CA GLY A 42 -6.05 12.14 9.62
C GLY A 42 -4.54 12.43 9.65
N VAL A 43 -3.73 11.61 8.99
CA VAL A 43 -2.27 11.78 8.88
C VAL A 43 -1.88 12.14 7.46
N ARG A 44 -0.66 12.63 7.27
CA ARG A 44 -0.14 12.88 5.92
C ARG A 44 0.14 11.55 5.18
N PRO A 45 -0.10 11.45 3.86
CA PRO A 45 0.12 10.20 3.13
C PRO A 45 1.54 9.64 3.20
N GLU A 46 2.55 10.51 3.27
CA GLU A 46 3.96 10.12 3.33
C GLU A 46 4.28 9.30 4.59
N THR A 47 3.51 9.51 5.65
CA THR A 47 3.60 8.81 6.93
C THR A 47 3.23 7.32 6.81
N LEU A 48 2.49 6.96 5.75
CA LEU A 48 2.11 5.57 5.43
C LEU A 48 2.82 5.02 4.19
N SER A 49 3.93 5.64 3.78
CA SER A 49 4.72 5.23 2.60
C SER A 49 5.21 3.77 2.68
N VAL A 50 5.45 3.23 3.88
CA VAL A 50 5.78 1.81 4.08
C VAL A 50 4.66 0.87 3.61
N LEU A 51 3.39 1.25 3.78
CA LEU A 51 2.25 0.47 3.31
C LEU A 51 2.17 0.49 1.78
N ALA A 52 2.40 1.66 1.17
CA ALA A 52 2.44 1.81 -0.28
C ALA A 52 3.53 0.94 -0.90
N ALA A 53 4.75 0.98 -0.33
CA ALA A 53 5.87 0.16 -0.78
C ALA A 53 5.59 -1.34 -0.63
N ALA A 54 5.01 -1.78 0.50
CA ALA A 54 4.65 -3.18 0.73
C ALA A 54 3.61 -3.70 -0.28
N LEU A 55 2.60 -2.90 -0.58
CA LEU A 55 1.56 -3.27 -1.55
C LEU A 55 2.09 -3.26 -2.99
N ALA A 56 2.90 -2.26 -3.36
CA ALA A 56 3.52 -2.18 -4.67
C ALA A 56 4.50 -3.36 -4.93
N GLY A 57 5.16 -3.86 -3.88
CA GLY A 57 6.04 -5.02 -3.95
C GLY A 57 5.34 -6.38 -3.88
N SER A 58 4.05 -6.41 -3.55
CA SER A 58 3.27 -7.64 -3.42
C SER A 58 2.73 -8.10 -4.77
N THR A 59 2.68 -9.42 -4.98
CA THR A 59 2.25 -9.99 -6.25
C THR A 59 0.93 -10.74 -6.15
N GLU A 60 0.63 -11.39 -5.03
CA GLU A 60 -0.62 -12.12 -4.80
C GLU A 60 -1.49 -11.44 -3.75
N PRO A 61 -2.83 -11.47 -3.85
CA PRO A 61 -3.71 -10.84 -2.86
C PRO A 61 -3.48 -11.33 -1.41
N ALA A 62 -3.22 -12.63 -1.24
CA ALA A 62 -2.93 -13.19 0.08
C ALA A 62 -1.54 -12.75 0.61
N GLY A 63 -0.57 -12.54 -0.29
CA GLY A 63 0.73 -11.97 0.04
C GLY A 63 0.59 -10.51 0.44
N ALA A 64 -0.15 -9.73 -0.35
CA ALA A 64 -0.45 -8.32 -0.12
C ALA A 64 -1.14 -8.08 1.23
N LEU A 65 -2.11 -8.93 1.62
CA LEU A 65 -2.77 -8.80 2.91
C LEU A 65 -1.80 -9.02 4.09
N ARG A 66 -0.89 -9.99 3.98
CA ARG A 66 0.13 -10.22 5.00
C ARG A 66 1.16 -9.09 5.04
N ALA A 67 1.61 -8.65 3.85
CA ALA A 67 2.53 -7.54 3.70
C ALA A 67 1.95 -6.27 4.32
N LEU A 68 0.67 -5.98 4.10
CA LEU A 68 -0.04 -4.87 4.73
C LEU A 68 -0.01 -4.99 6.26
N GLY A 69 -0.24 -6.19 6.81
CA GLY A 69 -0.17 -6.41 8.26
C GLY A 69 1.24 -6.27 8.84
N LEU A 70 2.28 -6.68 8.12
CA LEU A 70 3.68 -6.53 8.52
C LEU A 70 4.16 -5.08 8.40
N ALA A 71 3.75 -4.39 7.35
CA ALA A 71 4.06 -2.98 7.13
C ALA A 71 3.32 -2.10 8.14
N ALA A 72 2.11 -2.47 8.56
CA ALA A 72 1.36 -1.81 9.62
C ALA A 72 2.15 -1.76 10.95
N THR A 73 2.91 -2.81 11.29
CA THR A 73 3.73 -2.82 12.51
C THR A 73 5.02 -1.99 12.39
N GLN A 74 5.41 -1.64 11.17
CA GLN A 74 6.57 -0.81 10.85
C GLN A 74 6.16 0.65 10.55
N SER A 75 4.86 0.94 10.56
CA SER A 75 4.32 2.28 10.34
C SER A 75 4.61 3.17 11.55
N THR A 76 5.12 4.38 11.30
CA THR A 76 5.25 5.41 12.34
C THR A 76 4.36 6.57 11.97
N THR A 77 3.50 7.04 12.89
CA THR A 77 2.66 8.23 12.64
C THR A 77 3.33 9.54 13.05
N VAL A 78 4.65 9.54 13.24
CA VAL A 78 5.40 10.71 13.69
C VAL A 78 5.67 11.61 12.50
N ASP A 79 4.97 12.73 12.44
CA ASP A 79 5.32 13.82 11.54
C ASP A 79 6.60 14.50 12.04
N GLY A 80 7.57 14.67 11.13
CA GLY A 80 8.82 15.37 11.42
C GLY A 80 8.58 16.79 11.92
N ASN A 81 9.54 17.33 12.66
CA ASN A 81 9.43 18.68 13.22
C ASN A 81 9.48 19.75 12.11
N PRO A 82 8.84 20.92 12.31
CA PRO A 82 9.05 22.08 11.45
C PRO A 82 10.56 22.41 11.38
N GLY A 83 11.12 22.42 10.17
CA GLY A 83 12.55 22.63 9.94
C GLY A 83 13.40 21.37 9.94
N GLU A 84 12.79 20.18 9.88
CA GLU A 84 13.51 18.92 9.72
C GLU A 84 14.46 18.95 8.51
N GLU A 85 15.68 18.45 8.73
CA GLU A 85 16.71 18.38 7.69
C GLU A 85 16.25 17.48 6.54
N LYS A 86 16.55 17.90 5.31
CA LYS A 86 16.18 17.18 4.08
C LYS A 86 16.69 15.74 4.10
N GLU A 87 17.87 15.54 4.66
CA GLU A 87 18.56 14.25 4.83
C GLU A 87 17.72 13.28 5.69
N ILE A 88 17.08 13.77 6.76
CA ILE A 88 16.22 12.95 7.63
C ILE A 88 14.97 12.52 6.87
N THR A 89 14.36 13.43 6.11
CA THR A 89 13.19 13.09 5.27
C THR A 89 13.56 12.04 4.22
N VAL A 90 14.70 12.20 3.53
CA VAL A 90 15.19 11.21 2.55
C VAL A 90 15.45 9.85 3.21
N LEU A 91 16.11 9.85 4.37
CA LEU A 91 16.39 8.62 5.11
C LEU A 91 15.10 7.90 5.51
N ARG A 92 14.09 8.62 6.02
CA ARG A 92 12.79 8.05 6.39
C ARG A 92 12.10 7.39 5.21
N THR A 93 12.10 8.05 4.05
CA THR A 93 11.54 7.48 2.82
C THR A 93 12.29 6.24 2.37
N ALA A 94 13.63 6.25 2.44
CA ALA A 94 14.46 5.09 2.09
C ALA A 94 14.20 3.89 3.02
N LEU A 95 14.08 4.14 4.34
CA LEU A 95 13.74 3.11 5.32
C LEU A 95 12.34 2.56 5.07
N ALA A 96 11.34 3.42 4.86
CA ALA A 96 9.98 2.99 4.54
C ALA A 96 9.91 2.12 3.27
N ALA A 97 10.71 2.44 2.25
CA ALA A 97 10.82 1.62 1.05
C ALA A 97 11.46 0.24 1.32
N ALA A 98 12.52 0.19 2.14
CA ALA A 98 13.18 -1.06 2.52
C ALA A 98 12.25 -1.96 3.35
N ASP A 99 11.64 -1.40 4.39
CA ASP A 99 10.68 -2.05 5.29
C ASP A 99 9.46 -2.59 4.52
N GLY A 100 8.95 -1.80 3.57
CA GLY A 100 7.85 -2.21 2.71
C GLY A 100 8.25 -3.37 1.78
N ALA A 101 9.42 -3.30 1.15
CA ALA A 101 9.93 -4.39 0.31
C ALA A 101 10.16 -5.68 1.12
N GLU A 102 10.66 -5.58 2.34
CA GLU A 102 10.79 -6.71 3.27
C GLU A 102 9.42 -7.31 3.60
N ALA A 103 8.44 -6.48 4.00
CA ALA A 103 7.09 -6.92 4.31
C ALA A 103 6.43 -7.66 3.13
N ALA A 104 6.62 -7.16 1.90
CA ALA A 104 6.17 -7.83 0.68
C ALA A 104 6.82 -9.22 0.52
N LEU A 105 8.16 -9.29 0.62
CA LEU A 105 8.90 -10.54 0.47
C LEU A 105 8.53 -11.59 1.52
N LEU A 106 8.26 -11.18 2.75
CA LEU A 106 7.81 -12.04 3.85
C LEU A 106 6.36 -12.50 3.64
N GLY A 107 5.47 -11.58 3.27
CA GLY A 107 4.06 -11.88 3.01
C GLY A 107 3.87 -12.88 1.86
N GLU A 108 4.62 -12.71 0.77
CA GLU A 108 4.66 -13.63 -0.38
C GLU A 108 5.18 -15.03 0.00
N ARG A 109 6.06 -15.12 0.99
CA ARG A 109 6.57 -16.40 1.53
C ARG A 109 5.67 -17.02 2.60
N GLY A 110 4.52 -16.42 2.87
CA GLY A 110 3.57 -16.94 3.85
C GLY A 110 3.95 -16.68 5.30
N PHE A 111 4.83 -15.70 5.56
CA PHE A 111 5.09 -15.25 6.93
C PHE A 111 3.79 -14.75 7.59
N THR A 112 3.63 -15.07 8.87
CA THR A 112 2.37 -14.82 9.57
C THR A 112 2.13 -13.34 9.82
N ALA A 113 0.91 -12.89 9.59
CA ALA A 113 0.46 -11.52 9.85
C ALA A 113 -1.00 -11.54 10.35
N PRO A 114 -1.51 -10.44 10.94
CA PRO A 114 -2.91 -10.34 11.29
C PRO A 114 -3.82 -10.57 10.08
N GLY A 115 -4.86 -11.39 10.23
CA GLY A 115 -5.81 -11.67 9.13
C GLY A 115 -6.74 -10.49 8.79
N GLN A 116 -6.82 -9.50 9.68
CA GLN A 116 -7.59 -8.25 9.50
C GLN A 116 -6.72 -7.07 9.95
N PRO A 117 -5.69 -6.70 9.17
CA PRO A 117 -4.69 -5.73 9.58
C PRO A 117 -5.22 -4.28 9.63
N VAL A 118 -6.37 -4.00 9.00
CA VAL A 118 -6.94 -2.65 8.93
C VAL A 118 -8.11 -2.49 9.89
N GLU A 119 -9.16 -3.31 9.73
CA GLU A 119 -10.46 -3.18 10.38
C GLU A 119 -10.66 -4.13 11.57
N GLY A 120 -9.75 -5.09 11.77
CA GLY A 120 -9.83 -6.04 12.87
C GLY A 120 -9.75 -5.36 14.24
N ARG A 121 -10.10 -6.09 15.31
CA ARG A 121 -10.06 -5.59 16.70
C ARG A 121 -8.72 -4.96 17.11
N ARG A 122 -7.61 -5.38 16.48
CA ARG A 122 -6.26 -4.84 16.69
C ARG A 122 -5.65 -4.31 15.38
N GLY A 123 -6.49 -4.00 14.40
CA GLY A 123 -6.07 -3.42 13.12
C GLY A 123 -5.75 -1.93 13.26
N LEU A 124 -5.17 -1.35 12.20
CA LEU A 124 -4.77 0.05 12.14
C LEU A 124 -5.89 1.01 12.54
N LEU A 125 -7.11 0.84 12.01
CA LEU A 125 -8.22 1.75 12.31
C LEU A 125 -8.61 1.67 13.78
N ALA A 126 -8.70 0.45 14.34
CA ALA A 126 -9.05 0.27 15.74
C ALA A 126 -8.00 0.88 16.69
N LEU A 127 -6.72 0.92 16.28
CA LEU A 127 -5.62 1.43 17.09
C LEU A 127 -5.46 2.95 16.96
N LEU A 128 -5.53 3.48 15.74
CA LEU A 128 -5.12 4.86 15.41
C LEU A 128 -6.29 5.81 15.17
N ALA A 129 -7.46 5.29 14.78
CA ALA A 129 -8.67 6.09 14.56
C ALA A 129 -9.93 5.38 15.10
N PRO A 130 -10.06 5.21 16.43
CA PRO A 130 -11.22 4.54 17.01
C PRO A 130 -12.52 5.24 16.61
N GLY A 131 -13.42 4.52 15.94
CA GLY A 131 -14.69 5.05 15.45
C GLY A 131 -14.70 5.43 13.96
N ALA A 132 -13.57 5.34 13.26
CA ALA A 132 -13.55 5.43 11.81
C ALA A 132 -14.38 4.31 11.17
N ASP A 133 -15.17 4.65 10.14
CA ASP A 133 -15.92 3.68 9.35
C ASP A 133 -15.00 3.06 8.27
N PRO A 134 -14.71 1.74 8.31
CA PRO A 134 -13.89 1.09 7.30
C PRO A 134 -14.45 1.20 5.87
N GLN A 135 -15.76 1.45 5.70
CA GLN A 135 -16.36 1.63 4.38
C GLN A 135 -15.87 2.89 3.67
N GLU A 136 -15.37 3.89 4.40
CA GLU A 136 -14.71 5.07 3.83
C GLU A 136 -13.52 4.68 2.95
N LEU A 137 -12.78 3.63 3.31
CA LEU A 137 -11.59 3.20 2.58
C LEU A 137 -11.92 2.73 1.15
N VAL A 138 -13.10 2.13 0.94
CA VAL A 138 -13.47 1.55 -0.37
C VAL A 138 -14.51 2.39 -1.11
N ARG A 139 -14.95 3.51 -0.52
CA ARG A 139 -15.90 4.42 -1.16
C ARG A 139 -15.34 4.95 -2.48
N ASP A 140 -16.15 4.86 -3.54
CA ASP A 140 -15.83 5.34 -4.89
C ASP A 140 -14.53 4.74 -5.47
N LEU A 141 -14.08 3.56 -4.97
CA LEU A 141 -12.88 2.90 -5.44
C LEU A 141 -12.99 2.58 -6.94
N GLY A 142 -11.95 2.95 -7.71
CA GLY A 142 -11.92 2.81 -9.17
C GLY A 142 -12.66 3.92 -9.93
N THR A 143 -13.40 4.80 -9.24
CA THR A 143 -14.02 6.00 -9.83
C THR A 143 -13.40 7.30 -9.35
N ARG A 144 -12.82 7.31 -8.15
CA ARG A 144 -12.07 8.42 -7.57
C ARG A 144 -10.75 7.90 -7.03
N TRP A 145 -9.66 8.57 -7.41
CA TRP A 145 -8.33 8.27 -6.93
C TRP A 145 -7.84 9.39 -6.02
N HIS A 146 -7.38 9.04 -4.83
CA HIS A 146 -6.74 9.99 -3.92
C HIS A 146 -5.29 10.28 -4.36
N ALA A 147 -4.64 9.30 -5.01
CA ALA A 147 -3.29 9.46 -5.54
C ALA A 147 -3.21 10.42 -6.75
N GLU A 148 -4.33 10.72 -7.44
CA GLU A 148 -4.38 11.71 -8.54
C GLU A 148 -3.99 13.13 -8.09
N ALA A 149 -4.09 13.44 -6.79
CA ALA A 149 -3.71 14.75 -6.26
C ALA A 149 -2.19 15.02 -6.27
N VAL A 150 -1.37 14.05 -6.70
CA VAL A 150 0.11 14.11 -6.64
C VAL A 150 0.78 13.99 -8.02
N VAL A 151 0.01 13.72 -9.09
CA VAL A 151 0.52 13.62 -10.46
C VAL A 151 0.25 14.90 -11.25
#